data_AF-A0A355SVH3-F1
#
_entry.id   AF-A0A355SVH3-F1
#
_cell.length_a   1.000
_cell.length_b   1.000
_cell.length_c   1.000
_cell.angle_alpha   90.00
_cell.angle_beta   90.00
_cell.angle_gamma   90.00
#
_symmetry.space_group_name_H-M   'P 1'
#
loop_
_entity.id
_entity.type
_entity.pdbx_description
1 polymer ?
#
loop_
_entity_poly.entity_id
_entity_poly.type
_entity_poly.pdbx_seq_one_letter_code
_entity_poly.pdbx_strand_id
1 'polypeptide(L)'
;ELPLAWLNPWLGQGMLVNGAPISLACSISGTPEGAFAVRFPGSIHLGPLSLWDTEALLLEDISCTLDPELQWDADQSVAYTLKSLSLSDKYGSFLTGSSTGLMLSGDARNAQNPFAGIESRTQLRVGLQELFQLPLLDGQASIVGGQLALDLNVDGAAEFPLQVEAQLSRLRARSMPETSEDYHLALQLKQAANAGEWAVGADLQVGSISRPSTSLQFSGKANPQQQPLTFTAALSGQRVSQADFSILSAAFTPRDMPASTTTASVRDVVPTRNAAAPKAVVSAPTPPPWALVDGTASVNIDELRLESGPLIQALKAQASVSESQLAVSALSAKLGAGELHGRGEVLYTPAKPNAYNLSAGLNFTGVDPAFFASKGAGAAPLQGQFDGSVTLSGAGQTLDAAVEDSEVLLRITGKEGILTAFELDNRSQLGLGLVGLLGQSLERPRMTALSKTIPYFKDIRFDHFALELTRGADKRVLIPELKLTGESLLLDASGSVAASRWSEIMDQPLNLSLSLGAKGRLMDYLQTLHLLQASAAEDGFRRWNQDVQLTGSLANPNTDALMDLLNTAARSALTNSQPAAAAQPESGKSVTDRAPTTADEAVQAPQPSKAERRRDDIEMGLDLLNSIFGK
;
A
#
# COMPACT_ATOMS: atom_id res chain seq x y z
N GLU A 1 5.93 -48.87 -34.78
CA GLU A 1 6.60 -47.85 -33.96
C GLU A 1 7.05 -46.71 -34.85
N LEU A 2 6.78 -45.47 -34.43
CA LEU A 2 7.13 -44.23 -35.12
C LEU A 2 8.20 -43.50 -34.28
N PRO A 3 9.42 -43.29 -34.79
CA PRO A 3 10.45 -42.56 -34.04
C PRO A 3 10.02 -41.13 -33.75
N LEU A 4 10.07 -40.70 -32.48
CA LEU A 4 9.70 -39.34 -32.07
C LEU A 4 10.48 -38.25 -32.83
N ALA A 5 11.74 -38.52 -33.19
CA ALA A 5 12.59 -37.63 -33.97
C ALA A 5 12.03 -37.27 -35.36
N TRP A 6 11.04 -38.01 -35.89
CA TRP A 6 10.34 -37.64 -37.14
C TRP A 6 9.42 -36.42 -36.98
N LEU A 7 9.13 -35.99 -35.74
CA LEU A 7 8.42 -34.75 -35.47
C LEU A 7 9.33 -33.52 -35.55
N ASN A 8 10.65 -33.65 -35.40
CA ASN A 8 11.59 -32.52 -35.38
C ASN A 8 11.46 -31.56 -36.58
N PRO A 9 11.26 -32.01 -37.85
CA PRO A 9 11.04 -31.11 -38.99
C PRO A 9 9.76 -30.27 -38.93
N TRP A 10 8.83 -30.61 -38.02
CA TRP A 10 7.54 -29.95 -37.82
C TRP A 10 7.52 -29.05 -36.58
N LEU A 11 8.60 -29.02 -35.80
CA LEU A 11 8.77 -28.11 -34.66
C LEU A 11 9.34 -26.76 -35.11
N GLY A 12 9.36 -25.78 -34.21
CA GLY A 12 10.00 -24.48 -34.46
C GLY A 12 11.50 -24.61 -34.76
N GLN A 13 12.08 -23.62 -35.44
CA GLN A 13 13.54 -23.60 -35.67
C GLN A 13 14.29 -23.60 -34.33
N GLY A 14 15.17 -24.58 -34.13
CA GLY A 14 15.89 -24.79 -32.87
C GLY A 14 15.28 -25.86 -31.97
N MET A 15 14.01 -26.22 -32.15
CA MET A 15 13.34 -27.18 -31.27
C MET A 15 13.66 -28.64 -31.62
N LEU A 16 13.85 -29.46 -30.58
CA LEU A 16 14.15 -30.89 -30.68
C LEU A 16 13.37 -31.68 -29.64
N VAL A 17 12.64 -32.72 -30.08
CA VAL A 17 12.01 -33.71 -29.20
C VAL A 17 12.80 -35.02 -29.21
N ASN A 18 13.08 -35.53 -28.01
CA ASN A 18 13.70 -36.83 -27.78
C ASN A 18 12.78 -37.69 -26.90
N GLY A 19 12.79 -39.01 -27.10
CA GLY A 19 11.99 -39.95 -26.31
C GLY A 19 11.84 -41.31 -27.00
N ALA A 20 11.08 -42.22 -26.39
CA ALA A 20 10.81 -43.54 -26.94
C ALA A 20 9.94 -43.49 -28.22
N PRO A 21 10.11 -44.42 -29.18
CA PRO A 21 9.23 -44.53 -30.35
C PRO A 21 7.76 -44.71 -29.94
N ILE A 22 6.86 -43.99 -30.61
CA ILE A 22 5.42 -44.08 -30.35
C ILE A 22 4.86 -45.33 -31.05
N SER A 23 4.07 -46.12 -30.33
CA SER A 23 3.29 -47.22 -30.90
C SER A 23 1.81 -46.99 -30.62
N LEU A 24 1.00 -46.98 -31.67
CA LEU A 24 -0.43 -46.67 -31.64
C LEU A 24 -1.18 -47.78 -32.37
N ALA A 25 -2.20 -48.33 -31.72
CA ALA A 25 -3.19 -49.19 -32.36
C ALA A 25 -4.54 -48.48 -32.31
N CYS A 26 -5.22 -48.38 -33.45
CA CYS A 26 -6.58 -47.86 -33.51
C CYS A 26 -7.45 -48.76 -34.39
N SER A 27 -8.74 -48.70 -34.14
CA SER A 27 -9.79 -49.30 -34.94
C SER A 27 -10.62 -48.18 -35.55
N ILE A 28 -10.93 -48.30 -36.84
CA ILE A 28 -11.77 -47.37 -37.58
C ILE A 28 -12.99 -48.14 -38.04
N SER A 29 -14.18 -47.70 -37.63
CA SER A 29 -15.46 -48.32 -38.01
C SER A 29 -16.34 -47.29 -38.71
N GLY A 30 -16.69 -47.53 -39.97
CA GLY A 30 -17.54 -46.66 -40.77
C GLY A 30 -18.92 -47.25 -41.07
N THR A 31 -19.88 -46.38 -41.36
CA THR A 31 -21.24 -46.69 -41.84
C THR A 31 -21.35 -46.44 -43.34
N PRO A 32 -22.32 -47.06 -44.05
CA PRO A 32 -22.59 -46.75 -45.46
C PRO A 32 -23.05 -45.29 -45.69
N GLU A 33 -23.60 -44.63 -44.67
CA GLU A 33 -24.05 -43.23 -44.70
C GLU A 33 -22.91 -42.21 -44.56
N GLY A 34 -21.67 -42.66 -44.35
CA GLY A 34 -20.47 -41.81 -44.29
C GLY A 34 -19.99 -41.45 -42.89
N ALA A 35 -20.78 -41.71 -41.84
CA ALA A 35 -20.31 -41.56 -40.46
C ALA A 35 -19.24 -42.60 -40.12
N PHE A 36 -18.20 -42.22 -39.37
CA PHE A 36 -17.15 -43.13 -38.91
C PHE A 36 -16.63 -42.78 -37.51
N ALA A 37 -16.19 -43.80 -36.76
CA ALA A 37 -15.61 -43.65 -35.44
C ALA A 37 -14.19 -44.22 -35.40
N VAL A 38 -13.31 -43.55 -34.65
CA VAL A 38 -11.94 -43.98 -34.34
C VAL A 38 -11.89 -44.30 -32.84
N ARG A 39 -11.59 -45.57 -32.52
CA ARG A 39 -11.45 -46.06 -31.14
C ARG A 39 -10.11 -46.74 -30.93
N PHE A 40 -9.53 -46.53 -29.76
CA PHE A 40 -8.27 -47.15 -29.34
C PHE A 40 -8.57 -48.34 -28.40
N PRO A 41 -7.81 -49.45 -28.46
CA PRO A 41 -8.07 -50.65 -27.67
C PRO A 41 -7.69 -50.51 -26.18
N GLY A 42 -7.09 -49.37 -25.80
CA GLY A 42 -6.69 -49.01 -24.45
C GLY A 42 -6.10 -47.60 -24.45
N SER A 43 -5.70 -47.10 -23.28
CA SER A 43 -5.08 -45.78 -23.14
C SER A 43 -3.81 -45.66 -23.99
N ILE A 44 -3.69 -44.53 -24.67
CA ILE A 44 -2.51 -44.15 -25.43
C ILE A 44 -1.47 -43.60 -24.44
N HIS A 45 -0.27 -44.16 -24.46
CA HIS A 45 0.86 -43.69 -23.66
C HIS A 45 1.93 -43.11 -24.58
N LEU A 46 2.37 -41.89 -24.28
CA LEU A 46 3.42 -41.16 -24.99
C LEU A 46 4.52 -40.78 -24.00
N GLY A 47 5.78 -40.95 -24.39
CA GLY A 47 6.94 -40.62 -23.56
C GLY A 47 7.46 -41.78 -22.70
N PRO A 48 8.37 -41.51 -21.75
CA PRO A 48 8.89 -40.18 -21.38
C PRO A 48 9.54 -39.47 -22.58
N LEU A 49 9.27 -38.17 -22.70
CA LEU A 49 9.79 -37.31 -23.74
C LEU A 49 10.34 -36.00 -23.16
N SER A 50 11.42 -35.52 -23.77
CA SER A 50 12.07 -34.27 -23.40
C SER A 50 12.10 -33.33 -24.61
N LEU A 51 11.72 -32.08 -24.39
CA LEU A 51 11.67 -31.03 -25.40
C LEU A 51 12.74 -29.98 -25.11
N TRP A 52 13.53 -29.66 -26.12
CA TRP A 52 14.56 -28.64 -26.10
C TRP A 52 14.24 -27.54 -27.10
N ASP A 53 14.68 -26.32 -26.82
CA ASP A 53 14.78 -25.23 -27.78
C ASP A 53 16.22 -24.70 -27.79
N THR A 54 16.92 -24.92 -28.90
CA THR A 54 18.38 -24.77 -29.05
C THR A 54 19.16 -25.57 -28.00
N GLU A 55 19.62 -24.93 -26.93
CA GLU A 55 20.32 -25.55 -25.79
C GLU A 55 19.51 -25.47 -24.48
N ALA A 56 18.33 -24.85 -24.49
CA ALA A 56 17.44 -24.74 -23.34
C ALA A 56 16.51 -25.95 -23.26
N LEU A 57 16.56 -26.69 -22.15
CA LEU A 57 15.57 -27.72 -21.82
C LEU A 57 14.25 -27.03 -21.45
N LEU A 58 13.16 -27.35 -22.14
CA LEU A 58 11.82 -26.81 -21.87
C LEU A 58 10.98 -27.79 -21.06
N LEU A 59 11.07 -29.08 -21.38
CA LEU A 59 10.35 -30.18 -20.73
C LEU A 59 11.29 -31.37 -20.56
N GLU A 60 11.26 -32.03 -19.41
CA GLU A 60 12.10 -33.17 -19.06
C GLU A 60 11.25 -34.40 -18.69
N ASP A 61 11.50 -35.53 -19.35
CA ASP A 61 10.93 -36.85 -19.05
C ASP A 61 9.40 -36.90 -18.89
N ILE A 62 8.70 -36.04 -19.64
CA ILE A 62 7.24 -35.92 -19.57
C ILE A 62 6.59 -37.14 -20.20
N SER A 63 5.72 -37.79 -19.45
CA SER A 63 4.84 -38.85 -19.91
C SER A 63 3.41 -38.32 -20.03
N CYS A 64 2.75 -38.64 -21.14
CA CYS A 64 1.38 -38.25 -21.42
C CYS A 64 0.53 -39.51 -21.64
N THR A 65 -0.55 -39.65 -20.88
CA THR A 65 -1.53 -40.74 -21.02
C THR A 65 -2.88 -40.17 -21.37
N LEU A 66 -3.54 -40.73 -22.39
CA LEU A 66 -4.83 -40.25 -22.89
C LEU A 66 -5.74 -41.40 -23.37
N ASP A 67 -7.05 -41.32 -23.06
CA ASP A 67 -8.09 -42.26 -23.50
C ASP A 67 -9.15 -41.52 -24.34
N PRO A 68 -8.95 -41.38 -25.66
CA PRO A 68 -9.84 -40.66 -26.55
C PRO A 68 -10.75 -41.60 -27.37
N GLU A 69 -11.97 -41.14 -27.62
CA GLU A 69 -12.86 -41.63 -28.66
C GLU A 69 -13.25 -40.45 -29.57
N LEU A 70 -13.25 -40.68 -30.88
CA LEU A 70 -13.60 -39.68 -31.89
C LEU A 70 -14.64 -40.26 -32.83
N GLN A 71 -15.69 -39.49 -33.13
CA GLN A 71 -16.76 -39.86 -34.04
C GLN A 71 -17.03 -38.68 -34.99
N TRP A 72 -17.12 -38.99 -36.27
CA TRP A 72 -17.55 -38.10 -37.33
C TRP A 72 -18.90 -38.60 -37.83
N ASP A 73 -19.91 -37.75 -37.77
CA ASP A 73 -21.26 -38.09 -38.19
C ASP A 73 -21.50 -37.72 -39.67
N ALA A 74 -22.60 -38.23 -40.25
CA ALA A 74 -22.90 -38.06 -41.67
C ALA A 74 -23.20 -36.60 -42.08
N ASP A 75 -23.55 -35.75 -41.11
CA ASP A 75 -23.69 -34.30 -41.24
C ASP A 75 -22.36 -33.54 -41.12
N GLN A 76 -21.24 -34.26 -41.03
CA GLN A 76 -19.88 -33.77 -40.78
C GLN A 76 -19.65 -33.18 -39.38
N SER A 77 -20.57 -33.36 -38.43
CA SER A 77 -20.28 -33.03 -37.03
C SER A 77 -19.22 -33.98 -36.45
N VAL A 78 -18.44 -33.46 -35.50
CA VAL A 78 -17.33 -34.19 -34.86
C VAL A 78 -17.59 -34.25 -33.36
N ALA A 79 -17.99 -35.42 -32.88
CA ALA A 79 -18.08 -35.71 -31.45
C ALA A 79 -16.73 -36.25 -30.95
N TYR A 80 -16.28 -35.78 -29.79
CA TYR A 80 -15.08 -36.27 -29.14
C TYR A 80 -15.30 -36.53 -27.65
N THR A 81 -14.60 -37.52 -27.12
CA THR A 81 -14.62 -37.88 -25.69
C THR A 81 -13.23 -38.31 -25.26
N LEU A 82 -12.57 -37.47 -24.47
CA LEU A 82 -11.32 -37.74 -23.78
C LEU A 82 -11.66 -38.12 -22.33
N LYS A 83 -11.79 -39.43 -22.07
CA LYS A 83 -12.22 -39.97 -20.77
C LYS A 83 -11.23 -39.67 -19.67
N SER A 84 -9.94 -39.70 -20.01
CA SER A 84 -8.84 -39.33 -19.14
C SER A 84 -7.71 -38.70 -19.94
N LEU A 85 -7.09 -37.69 -19.33
CA LEU A 85 -5.82 -37.09 -19.69
C LEU A 85 -4.95 -37.08 -18.42
N SER A 86 -3.68 -37.42 -18.55
CA SER A 86 -2.68 -37.30 -17.48
C SER A 86 -1.33 -36.90 -18.06
N LEU A 87 -0.78 -35.79 -17.59
CA LEU A 87 0.61 -35.38 -17.83
C LEU A 87 1.39 -35.54 -16.53
N SER A 88 2.52 -36.25 -16.60
CA SER A 88 3.36 -36.54 -15.46
C SER A 88 4.84 -36.42 -15.78
N ASP A 89 5.63 -36.01 -14.81
CA ASP A 89 7.08 -36.07 -14.83
C ASP A 89 7.58 -37.21 -13.90
N LYS A 90 8.87 -37.16 -13.52
CA LYS A 90 9.50 -38.10 -12.56
C LYS A 90 8.99 -37.99 -11.11
N TYR A 91 8.27 -36.93 -10.75
CA TYR A 91 7.73 -36.69 -9.40
C TYR A 91 6.25 -37.03 -9.29
N GLY A 92 5.48 -36.91 -10.37
CA GLY A 92 4.09 -37.36 -10.43
C GLY A 92 3.27 -36.70 -11.53
N SER A 93 1.94 -36.87 -11.46
CA SER A 93 1.03 -36.19 -12.40
C SER A 93 0.80 -34.74 -11.97
N PHE A 94 1.26 -33.79 -12.79
CA PHE A 94 1.07 -32.35 -12.57
C PHE A 94 -0.19 -31.80 -13.27
N LEU A 95 -0.73 -32.51 -14.27
CA LEU A 95 -2.01 -32.20 -14.89
C LEU A 95 -2.80 -33.49 -15.11
N THR A 96 -4.08 -33.48 -14.73
CA THR A 96 -5.04 -34.55 -15.03
C THR A 96 -6.36 -33.94 -15.49
N GLY A 97 -7.19 -34.69 -16.21
CA GLY A 97 -8.50 -34.19 -16.61
C GLY A 97 -9.31 -35.09 -17.53
N SER A 98 -10.42 -34.56 -18.00
CA SER A 98 -11.30 -35.15 -19.01
C SER A 98 -11.93 -34.04 -19.86
N SER A 99 -12.40 -34.39 -21.05
CA SER A 99 -13.06 -33.44 -21.94
C SER A 99 -14.02 -34.16 -22.88
N THR A 100 -15.19 -33.58 -23.13
CA THR A 100 -16.21 -34.12 -24.06
C THR A 100 -16.81 -32.97 -24.84
N GLY A 101 -17.03 -33.14 -26.13
CA GLY A 101 -17.71 -32.11 -26.91
C GLY A 101 -18.16 -32.55 -28.29
N LEU A 102 -18.90 -31.64 -28.93
CA LEU A 102 -19.46 -31.76 -30.26
C LEU A 102 -19.10 -30.48 -31.04
N MET A 103 -18.55 -30.66 -32.24
CA MET A 103 -18.28 -29.57 -33.18
C MET A 103 -19.14 -29.77 -34.43
N LEU A 104 -20.13 -28.92 -34.63
CA LEU A 104 -20.95 -28.90 -35.84
C LEU A 104 -20.15 -28.27 -37.01
N SER A 105 -20.27 -28.88 -38.18
CA SER A 105 -19.65 -28.39 -39.42
C SER A 105 -20.68 -27.62 -40.28
N GLY A 106 -20.21 -26.66 -41.08
CA GLY A 106 -21.03 -25.89 -42.03
C GLY A 106 -21.37 -24.46 -41.58
N ASP A 107 -22.44 -23.90 -42.16
CA ASP A 107 -22.88 -22.50 -42.02
C ASP A 107 -23.31 -22.10 -40.58
N ALA A 108 -23.27 -23.03 -39.62
CA ALA A 108 -23.54 -22.77 -38.20
C ALA A 108 -22.53 -21.81 -37.55
N ARG A 109 -21.33 -21.62 -38.13
CA ARG A 109 -20.33 -20.66 -37.64
C ARG A 109 -20.70 -19.22 -38.01
N ASN A 110 -21.54 -18.61 -37.18
CA ASN A 110 -21.85 -17.18 -37.27
C ASN A 110 -20.60 -16.32 -36.97
N ALA A 111 -20.22 -15.42 -37.88
CA ALA A 111 -19.11 -14.48 -37.69
C ALA A 111 -19.26 -13.55 -36.46
N GLN A 112 -20.48 -13.42 -35.90
CA GLN A 112 -20.74 -12.66 -34.67
C GLN A 112 -20.60 -13.47 -33.37
N ASN A 113 -20.60 -14.81 -33.41
CA ASN A 113 -20.43 -15.67 -32.23
C ASN A 113 -19.34 -16.73 -32.50
N PRO A 114 -18.12 -16.58 -31.96
CA PRO A 114 -17.01 -17.49 -32.22
C PRO A 114 -17.21 -18.89 -31.61
N PHE A 115 -18.19 -19.07 -30.73
CA PHE A 115 -18.54 -20.37 -30.12
C PHE A 115 -19.66 -21.10 -30.90
N ALA A 116 -20.27 -20.47 -31.91
CA ALA A 116 -21.42 -21.03 -32.61
C ALA A 116 -21.10 -22.39 -33.26
N GLY A 117 -21.91 -23.41 -32.96
CA GLY A 117 -21.68 -24.79 -33.39
C GLY A 117 -20.65 -25.56 -32.55
N ILE A 118 -20.25 -25.06 -31.38
CA ILE A 118 -19.36 -25.75 -30.43
C ILE A 118 -20.10 -26.01 -29.13
N GLU A 119 -20.18 -27.28 -28.74
CA GLU A 119 -20.52 -27.71 -27.38
C GLU A 119 -19.30 -28.43 -26.79
N SER A 120 -18.89 -28.09 -25.57
CA SER A 120 -17.70 -28.68 -24.94
C SER A 120 -17.74 -28.52 -23.43
N ARG A 121 -17.50 -29.61 -22.71
CA ARG A 121 -17.24 -29.60 -21.28
C ARG A 121 -15.87 -30.20 -20.99
N THR A 122 -15.04 -29.46 -20.27
CA THR A 122 -13.66 -29.85 -19.96
C THR A 122 -13.38 -29.65 -18.48
N GLN A 123 -12.88 -30.70 -17.82
CA GLN A 123 -12.50 -30.65 -16.41
C GLN A 123 -11.00 -30.95 -16.28
N LEU A 124 -10.23 -30.01 -15.73
CA LEU A 124 -8.80 -30.16 -15.47
C LEU A 124 -8.49 -30.02 -13.98
N ARG A 125 -7.42 -30.70 -13.54
CA ARG A 125 -6.77 -30.49 -12.24
C ARG A 125 -5.28 -30.38 -12.45
N VAL A 126 -4.69 -29.33 -11.89
CA VAL A 126 -3.29 -28.94 -12.08
C VAL A 126 -2.63 -28.76 -10.71
N GLY A 127 -1.55 -29.51 -10.46
CA GLY A 127 -0.66 -29.29 -9.32
C GLY A 127 0.26 -28.11 -9.62
N LEU A 128 0.10 -26.98 -8.90
CA LEU A 128 0.83 -25.76 -9.23
C LEU A 128 2.32 -25.87 -8.86
N GLN A 129 2.63 -26.54 -7.75
CA GLN A 129 4.02 -26.74 -7.34
C GLN A 129 4.78 -27.57 -8.38
N GLU A 130 4.14 -28.58 -8.95
CA GLU A 130 4.71 -29.49 -9.94
C GLU A 130 4.79 -28.81 -11.32
N LEU A 131 3.74 -28.07 -11.73
CA LEU A 131 3.75 -27.28 -12.96
C LEU A 131 4.89 -26.26 -13.00
N PHE A 132 5.10 -25.51 -11.91
CA PHE A 132 6.18 -24.51 -11.79
C PHE A 132 7.54 -25.09 -11.34
N GLN A 133 7.70 -26.42 -11.43
CA GLN A 133 9.01 -27.11 -11.45
C GLN A 133 9.42 -27.54 -12.88
N LEU A 134 8.53 -27.45 -13.87
CA LEU A 134 8.90 -27.72 -15.27
C LEU A 134 9.95 -26.71 -15.74
N PRO A 135 11.00 -27.11 -16.50
CA PRO A 135 12.08 -26.20 -16.90
C PRO A 135 11.63 -24.92 -17.61
N LEU A 136 10.61 -25.00 -18.48
CA LEU A 136 9.98 -23.84 -19.16
C LEU A 136 9.34 -22.82 -18.19
N LEU A 137 8.92 -23.26 -17.01
CA LEU A 137 8.16 -22.48 -16.03
C LEU A 137 8.93 -22.23 -14.72
N ASP A 138 10.14 -22.78 -14.56
CA ASP A 138 10.93 -22.54 -13.36
C ASP A 138 11.28 -21.05 -13.25
N GLY A 139 11.24 -20.55 -12.01
CA GLY A 139 11.35 -19.14 -11.69
C GLY A 139 10.19 -18.25 -12.17
N GLN A 140 9.25 -18.70 -13.01
CA GLN A 140 8.11 -17.86 -13.45
C GLN A 140 7.10 -17.59 -12.32
N ALA A 141 7.08 -18.44 -11.29
CA ALA A 141 6.26 -18.24 -10.10
C ALA A 141 6.97 -18.71 -8.82
N SER A 142 6.60 -18.11 -7.70
CA SER A 142 7.14 -18.34 -6.36
C SER A 142 6.22 -19.23 -5.52
N ILE A 143 5.81 -20.37 -6.06
CA ILE A 143 4.84 -21.28 -5.43
C ILE A 143 5.55 -22.41 -4.64
N VAL A 144 4.95 -22.81 -3.51
CA VAL A 144 5.34 -23.97 -2.66
C VAL A 144 4.14 -24.87 -2.28
N GLY A 145 3.03 -24.72 -3.00
CA GLY A 145 1.84 -25.55 -2.86
C GLY A 145 0.61 -24.89 -3.45
N GLY A 146 -0.33 -25.72 -3.89
CA GLY A 146 -1.61 -25.29 -4.43
C GLY A 146 -2.08 -26.24 -5.53
N GLN A 147 -3.39 -26.42 -5.65
CA GLN A 147 -3.99 -27.19 -6.74
C GLN A 147 -5.08 -26.35 -7.39
N LEU A 148 -5.00 -26.17 -8.71
CA LEU A 148 -6.05 -25.54 -9.52
C LEU A 148 -6.95 -26.64 -10.11
N ALA A 149 -8.24 -26.59 -9.82
CA ALA A 149 -9.27 -27.28 -10.59
C ALA A 149 -9.96 -26.28 -11.53
N LEU A 150 -10.28 -26.71 -12.75
CA LEU A 150 -10.92 -25.91 -13.78
C LEU A 150 -12.09 -26.71 -14.38
N ASP A 151 -13.31 -26.18 -14.35
CA ASP A 151 -14.42 -26.64 -15.20
C ASP A 151 -14.67 -25.56 -16.26
N LEU A 152 -14.63 -25.96 -17.52
CA LEU A 152 -14.81 -25.11 -18.69
C LEU A 152 -16.01 -25.66 -19.46
N ASN A 153 -17.06 -24.86 -19.56
CA ASN A 153 -18.26 -25.17 -20.33
C ASN A 153 -18.40 -24.18 -21.49
N VAL A 154 -18.49 -24.70 -22.71
CA VAL A 154 -18.76 -23.96 -23.93
C VAL A 154 -20.04 -24.51 -24.54
N ASP A 155 -21.00 -23.64 -24.83
CA ASP A 155 -22.26 -23.98 -25.50
C ASP A 155 -22.64 -22.82 -26.43
N GLY A 156 -22.29 -22.94 -27.70
CA GLY A 156 -22.52 -21.90 -28.70
C GLY A 156 -23.98 -21.49 -28.91
N ALA A 157 -24.94 -22.26 -28.40
CA ALA A 157 -26.38 -22.00 -28.49
C ALA A 157 -26.99 -21.41 -27.19
N ALA A 158 -26.29 -21.52 -26.05
CA ALA A 158 -26.75 -20.95 -24.77
C ALA A 158 -26.69 -19.42 -24.73
N GLU A 159 -27.42 -18.82 -23.77
CA GLU A 159 -27.29 -17.38 -23.46
C GLU A 159 -25.86 -17.02 -23.03
N PHE A 160 -25.19 -17.92 -22.32
CA PHE A 160 -23.81 -17.76 -21.83
C PHE A 160 -22.89 -18.79 -22.49
N PRO A 161 -22.41 -18.52 -23.72
CA PRO A 161 -21.68 -19.50 -24.54
C PRO A 161 -20.31 -19.90 -24.04
N LEU A 162 -19.74 -19.19 -23.05
CA LEU A 162 -18.54 -19.58 -22.34
C LEU A 162 -18.72 -19.33 -20.85
N GLN A 163 -18.50 -20.38 -20.06
CA GLN A 163 -18.53 -20.38 -18.60
C GLN A 163 -17.27 -21.09 -18.09
N VAL A 164 -16.63 -20.51 -17.07
CA VAL A 164 -15.39 -21.02 -16.48
C VAL A 164 -15.51 -20.97 -14.97
N GLU A 165 -15.31 -22.10 -14.30
CA GLU A 165 -15.13 -22.19 -12.85
C GLU A 165 -13.69 -22.62 -12.55
N ALA A 166 -12.94 -21.78 -11.86
CA ALA A 166 -11.57 -22.02 -11.43
C ALA A 166 -11.51 -22.04 -9.90
N GLN A 167 -11.13 -23.19 -9.33
CA GLN A 167 -10.99 -23.40 -7.89
C GLN A 167 -9.53 -23.66 -7.56
N LEU A 168 -8.88 -22.72 -6.89
CA LEU A 168 -7.50 -22.83 -6.46
C LEU A 168 -7.46 -23.11 -4.97
N SER A 169 -7.14 -24.35 -4.60
CA SER A 169 -7.09 -24.78 -3.20
C SER A 169 -5.68 -24.75 -2.61
N ARG A 170 -5.55 -24.25 -1.39
CA ARG A 170 -4.33 -24.20 -0.56
C ARG A 170 -3.14 -23.57 -1.30
N LEU A 171 -3.36 -22.44 -1.97
CA LEU A 171 -2.27 -21.68 -2.59
C LEU A 171 -1.30 -21.22 -1.50
N ARG A 172 0.00 -21.45 -1.70
CA ARG A 172 1.06 -20.97 -0.81
C ARG A 172 2.20 -20.33 -1.59
N ALA A 173 2.48 -19.08 -1.27
CA ALA A 173 3.64 -18.35 -1.77
C ALA A 173 4.91 -18.74 -0.98
N ARG A 174 6.06 -18.73 -1.65
CA ARG A 174 7.36 -19.10 -1.08
C ARG A 174 7.86 -18.09 -0.03
N SER A 175 7.52 -16.82 -0.21
CA SER A 175 7.79 -15.74 0.75
C SER A 175 6.83 -15.73 1.94
N MET A 176 5.72 -16.48 1.87
CA MET A 176 4.69 -16.56 2.91
C MET A 176 4.26 -18.03 3.14
N PRO A 177 5.19 -18.93 3.53
CA PRO A 177 4.95 -20.37 3.51
C PRO A 177 3.92 -20.86 4.55
N GLU A 178 3.72 -20.09 5.62
CA GLU A 178 2.78 -20.38 6.72
C GLU A 178 1.33 -19.92 6.41
N THR A 179 1.13 -19.09 5.39
CA THR A 179 -0.20 -18.64 4.96
C THR A 179 -0.67 -19.44 3.75
N SER A 180 -1.92 -19.90 3.78
CA SER A 180 -2.55 -20.56 2.64
C SER A 180 -4.00 -20.12 2.49
N GLU A 181 -4.42 -19.81 1.27
CA GLU A 181 -5.80 -19.44 0.97
C GLU A 181 -6.39 -20.28 -0.16
N ASP A 182 -7.72 -20.39 -0.13
CA ASP A 182 -8.54 -21.00 -1.17
C ASP A 182 -9.22 -19.88 -1.99
N TYR A 183 -9.19 -19.96 -3.32
CA TYR A 183 -9.80 -18.99 -4.24
C TYR A 183 -10.80 -19.69 -5.15
N HIS A 184 -11.96 -19.05 -5.37
CA HIS A 184 -12.98 -19.51 -6.30
C HIS A 184 -13.33 -18.38 -7.28
N LEU A 185 -13.02 -18.57 -8.56
CA LEU A 185 -13.37 -17.66 -9.64
C LEU A 185 -14.42 -18.32 -10.53
N ALA A 186 -15.61 -17.72 -10.63
CA ALA A 186 -16.56 -18.01 -11.71
C ALA A 186 -16.47 -16.90 -12.76
N LEU A 187 -16.48 -17.23 -14.05
CA LEU A 187 -16.51 -16.27 -15.16
C LEU A 187 -17.55 -16.73 -16.18
N GLN A 188 -18.35 -15.79 -16.69
CA GLN A 188 -19.37 -16.02 -17.70
C GLN A 188 -19.27 -14.95 -18.78
N LEU A 189 -19.35 -15.36 -20.04
CA LEU A 189 -19.29 -14.49 -21.21
C LEU A 189 -20.58 -14.66 -22.03
N LYS A 190 -21.16 -13.54 -22.48
CA LYS A 190 -22.26 -13.53 -23.45
C LYS A 190 -22.21 -12.38 -24.43
N GLN A 191 -22.91 -12.53 -25.56
CA GLN A 191 -23.10 -11.42 -26.50
C GLN A 191 -23.98 -10.34 -25.86
N ALA A 192 -23.62 -9.07 -26.03
CA ALA A 192 -24.42 -7.95 -25.56
C ALA A 192 -25.48 -7.53 -26.60
N ALA A 193 -26.31 -6.54 -26.26
CA ALA A 193 -27.38 -6.08 -27.15
C ALA A 193 -26.87 -5.37 -28.42
N ASN A 194 -25.65 -4.82 -28.39
CA ASN A 194 -25.04 -4.16 -29.54
C ASN A 194 -24.20 -5.13 -30.38
N ALA A 195 -24.21 -4.97 -31.70
CA ALA A 195 -23.42 -5.82 -32.60
C ALA A 195 -21.91 -5.70 -32.30
N GLY A 196 -21.24 -6.85 -32.16
CA GLY A 196 -19.82 -6.95 -31.83
C GLY A 196 -19.47 -6.71 -30.35
N GLU A 197 -20.40 -6.26 -29.52
CA GLU A 197 -20.20 -6.05 -28.09
C GLU A 197 -20.40 -7.36 -27.30
N TRP A 198 -19.51 -7.62 -26.34
CA TRP A 198 -19.52 -8.78 -25.46
C TRP A 198 -19.61 -8.33 -24.00
N ALA A 199 -20.42 -9.02 -23.21
CA ALA A 199 -20.56 -8.83 -21.77
C ALA A 199 -19.85 -9.97 -21.01
N VAL A 200 -19.01 -9.60 -20.04
CA VAL A 200 -18.33 -10.52 -19.12
C VAL A 200 -18.86 -10.26 -17.71
N GLY A 201 -19.29 -11.32 -17.02
CA GLY A 201 -19.46 -11.34 -15.57
C GLY A 201 -18.38 -12.21 -14.95
N ALA A 202 -17.84 -11.82 -13.79
CA ALA A 202 -16.96 -12.69 -13.01
C ALA A 202 -17.17 -12.49 -11.50
N ASP A 203 -17.23 -13.58 -10.75
CA ASP A 203 -17.33 -13.59 -9.29
C ASP A 203 -16.07 -14.23 -8.70
N LEU A 204 -15.35 -13.50 -7.86
CA LEU A 204 -14.18 -13.98 -7.12
C LEU A 204 -14.51 -14.04 -5.62
N GLN A 205 -14.35 -15.23 -5.04
CA GLN A 205 -14.42 -15.45 -3.60
C GLN A 205 -13.08 -15.99 -3.09
N VAL A 206 -12.67 -15.58 -1.89
CA VAL A 206 -11.44 -16.05 -1.23
C VAL A 206 -11.72 -16.42 0.22
N GLY A 207 -11.02 -17.45 0.72
CA GLY A 207 -11.13 -17.97 2.08
C GLY A 207 -12.28 -18.96 2.24
N SER A 208 -12.80 -19.08 3.47
CA SER A 208 -13.86 -20.06 3.77
C SER A 208 -15.16 -19.77 3.00
N ILE A 209 -15.67 -20.77 2.26
CA ILE A 209 -16.97 -20.74 1.58
C ILE A 209 -18.11 -20.23 2.48
N SER A 210 -18.06 -20.54 3.78
CA SER A 210 -19.09 -20.12 4.76
C SER A 210 -19.04 -18.64 5.16
N ARG A 211 -17.89 -17.99 4.98
CA ARG A 211 -17.61 -16.59 5.30
C ARG A 211 -16.33 -16.15 4.57
N PRO A 212 -16.43 -15.75 3.29
CA PRO A 212 -15.25 -15.34 2.54
C PRO A 212 -14.60 -14.09 3.16
N SER A 213 -13.27 -14.05 3.09
CA SER A 213 -12.44 -12.87 3.42
C SER A 213 -12.52 -11.81 2.33
N THR A 214 -12.65 -12.25 1.07
CA THR A 214 -12.90 -11.41 -0.10
C THR A 214 -14.07 -11.97 -0.91
N SER A 215 -15.00 -11.09 -1.30
CA SER A 215 -16.06 -11.33 -2.27
C SER A 215 -16.13 -10.14 -3.22
N LEU A 216 -15.76 -10.37 -4.48
CA LEU A 216 -15.75 -9.40 -5.57
C LEU A 216 -16.62 -9.89 -6.72
N GLN A 217 -17.35 -8.95 -7.33
CA GLN A 217 -18.12 -9.15 -8.55
C GLN A 217 -17.63 -8.13 -9.58
N PHE A 218 -17.22 -8.60 -10.74
CA PHE A 218 -16.88 -7.80 -11.91
C PHE A 218 -17.99 -7.97 -12.95
N SER A 219 -18.43 -6.85 -13.52
CA SER A 219 -19.23 -6.86 -14.75
C SER A 219 -18.63 -5.89 -15.75
N GLY A 220 -18.42 -6.34 -16.97
CA GLY A 220 -17.86 -5.55 -18.05
C GLY A 220 -18.63 -5.74 -19.35
N LYS A 221 -18.59 -4.74 -20.22
CA LYS A 221 -18.90 -4.87 -21.64
C LYS A 221 -17.76 -4.30 -22.45
N ALA A 222 -17.41 -4.94 -23.56
CA ALA A 222 -16.40 -4.42 -24.47
C ALA A 222 -16.72 -4.78 -25.93
N ASN A 223 -16.33 -3.91 -26.87
CA ASN A 223 -16.45 -4.18 -28.31
C ASN A 223 -15.07 -4.39 -28.95
N PRO A 224 -14.54 -5.64 -29.01
CA PRO A 224 -13.22 -5.94 -29.58
C PRO A 224 -13.12 -5.69 -31.10
N GLN A 225 -14.21 -5.34 -31.79
CA GLN A 225 -14.20 -4.96 -33.20
C GLN A 225 -13.94 -3.46 -33.41
N GLN A 226 -13.93 -2.66 -32.34
CA GLN A 226 -13.62 -1.23 -32.38
C GLN A 226 -12.17 -0.96 -31.94
N GLN A 227 -11.57 0.08 -32.54
CA GLN A 227 -10.26 0.60 -32.16
C GLN A 227 -10.38 2.12 -31.96
N PRO A 228 -10.06 2.67 -30.76
CA PRO A 228 -9.73 1.94 -29.52
C PRO A 228 -10.86 1.01 -29.04
N LEU A 229 -10.51 0.04 -28.19
CA LEU A 229 -11.45 -0.90 -27.58
C LEU A 229 -12.44 -0.12 -26.71
N THR A 230 -13.70 -0.04 -27.13
CA THR A 230 -14.73 0.59 -26.31
C THR A 230 -15.16 -0.32 -25.17
N PHE A 231 -15.29 0.20 -23.95
CA PHE A 231 -15.69 -0.59 -22.78
C PHE A 231 -16.53 0.15 -21.73
N THR A 232 -17.27 -0.63 -20.95
CA THR A 232 -17.81 -0.22 -19.64
C THR A 232 -17.47 -1.29 -18.62
N ALA A 233 -17.11 -0.90 -17.40
CA ALA A 233 -16.74 -1.82 -16.32
C ALA A 233 -17.31 -1.39 -14.97
N ALA A 234 -17.67 -2.37 -14.14
CA ALA A 234 -18.03 -2.17 -12.75
C ALA A 234 -17.42 -3.29 -11.90
N LEU A 235 -16.71 -2.91 -10.84
CA LEU A 235 -16.21 -3.79 -9.80
C LEU A 235 -16.96 -3.48 -8.50
N SER A 236 -17.58 -4.47 -7.88
CA SER A 236 -18.25 -4.32 -6.59
C SER A 236 -17.87 -5.43 -5.62
N GLY A 237 -17.99 -5.18 -4.32
CA GLY A 237 -17.70 -6.22 -3.32
C GLY A 237 -18.14 -5.84 -1.92
N GLN A 238 -18.72 -6.81 -1.20
CA GLN A 238 -19.18 -6.60 0.18
C GLN A 238 -18.01 -6.54 1.17
N ARG A 239 -16.97 -7.35 0.94
CA ARG A 239 -15.75 -7.36 1.71
C ARG A 239 -14.58 -7.73 0.82
N VAL A 240 -13.46 -7.04 0.99
CA VAL A 240 -12.20 -7.25 0.29
C VAL A 240 -11.09 -7.19 1.33
N SER A 241 -10.17 -8.15 1.29
CA SER A 241 -9.01 -8.22 2.17
C SER A 241 -7.74 -8.08 1.35
N GLN A 242 -6.90 -7.10 1.68
CA GLN A 242 -5.65 -6.85 0.96
C GLN A 242 -4.71 -8.06 1.01
N ALA A 243 -4.64 -8.75 2.16
CA ALA A 243 -3.77 -9.90 2.38
C ALA A 243 -4.03 -11.04 1.37
N ASP A 244 -5.29 -11.23 0.98
CA ASP A 244 -5.72 -12.24 0.00
C ASP A 244 -5.06 -12.00 -1.38
N PHE A 245 -4.88 -10.73 -1.76
CA PHE A 245 -4.18 -10.32 -2.97
C PHE A 245 -2.66 -10.27 -2.78
N SER A 246 -2.17 -9.95 -1.57
CA SER A 246 -0.75 -10.06 -1.22
C SER A 246 -0.26 -11.50 -1.40
N ILE A 247 -1.02 -12.51 -0.95
CA ILE A 247 -0.71 -13.94 -1.15
C ILE A 247 -0.73 -14.32 -2.63
N LEU A 248 -1.74 -13.88 -3.39
CA LEU A 248 -1.86 -14.17 -4.82
C LEU A 248 -0.70 -13.56 -5.61
N SER A 249 -0.39 -12.28 -5.34
CA SER A 249 0.76 -11.57 -5.93
C SER A 249 2.08 -12.24 -5.58
N ALA A 250 2.29 -12.56 -4.30
CA ALA A 250 3.51 -13.24 -3.83
C ALA A 250 3.70 -14.64 -4.43
N ALA A 251 2.61 -15.35 -4.74
CA ALA A 251 2.66 -16.64 -5.41
C ALA A 251 3.08 -16.50 -6.89
N PHE A 252 2.51 -15.55 -7.63
CA PHE A 252 2.74 -15.36 -9.07
C PHE A 252 3.81 -14.31 -9.41
N THR A 253 4.56 -13.82 -8.42
CA THR A 253 5.78 -13.03 -8.64
C THR A 253 6.90 -13.94 -9.13
N PRO A 254 7.55 -13.64 -10.28
CA PRO A 254 8.73 -14.36 -10.73
C PRO A 254 9.84 -14.34 -9.66
N ARG A 255 10.59 -15.43 -9.55
CA ARG A 255 11.75 -15.50 -8.68
C ARG A 255 12.89 -14.74 -9.32
N ASP A 256 13.56 -13.89 -8.55
CA ASP A 256 14.89 -13.40 -8.90
C ASP A 256 15.84 -14.59 -8.94
N MET A 257 16.01 -15.19 -10.12
CA MET A 257 17.12 -16.11 -10.34
C MET A 257 18.42 -15.30 -10.26
N PRO A 258 19.41 -15.71 -9.47
CA PRO A 258 20.73 -15.07 -9.54
C PRO A 258 21.22 -15.22 -10.97
N ALA A 259 21.46 -14.09 -11.64
CA ALA A 259 21.98 -14.10 -13.00
C ALA A 259 23.28 -14.92 -13.01
N SER A 260 23.28 -16.05 -13.72
CA SER A 260 24.49 -16.85 -13.92
C SER A 260 25.56 -15.95 -14.50
N THR A 261 26.57 -15.61 -13.69
CA THR A 261 27.65 -14.72 -14.08
C THR A 261 28.61 -15.44 -15.02
N THR A 262 28.15 -15.67 -16.24
CA THR A 262 28.98 -16.15 -17.35
C THR A 262 29.86 -15.01 -17.81
N THR A 263 30.96 -14.76 -17.07
CA THR A 263 32.03 -13.86 -17.48
C THR A 263 32.75 -14.41 -18.71
N ALA A 264 32.12 -14.25 -19.87
CA ALA A 264 32.74 -14.50 -21.17
C ALA A 264 33.55 -13.27 -21.56
N SER A 265 34.85 -13.30 -21.29
CA SER A 265 35.80 -12.26 -21.69
C SER A 265 35.94 -12.18 -23.21
N VAL A 266 35.09 -11.40 -23.87
CA VAL A 266 35.19 -11.13 -25.30
C VAL A 266 36.42 -10.24 -25.54
N ARG A 267 37.40 -10.79 -26.24
CA ARG A 267 38.63 -10.09 -26.65
C ARG A 267 38.32 -8.97 -27.64
N ASP A 268 39.17 -7.95 -27.62
CA ASP A 268 39.18 -6.84 -28.58
C ASP A 268 39.12 -7.32 -30.03
N VAL A 269 38.04 -6.96 -30.72
CA VAL A 269 38.00 -6.86 -32.19
C VAL A 269 37.41 -5.49 -32.51
N VAL A 270 38.27 -4.55 -32.90
CA VAL A 270 37.87 -3.22 -33.36
C VAL A 270 37.31 -3.31 -34.78
N PRO A 271 36.04 -2.94 -35.03
CA PRO A 271 35.53 -2.71 -36.37
C PRO A 271 35.55 -1.20 -36.64
N THR A 272 36.46 -0.74 -37.50
CA THR A 272 36.48 0.63 -38.02
C THR A 272 35.21 0.92 -38.85
N ARG A 273 34.17 1.45 -38.20
CA ARG A 273 32.94 1.90 -38.85
C ARG A 273 32.89 3.42 -38.93
N ASN A 274 33.39 3.97 -40.05
CA ASN A 274 32.95 5.28 -40.51
C ASN A 274 31.45 5.20 -40.85
N ALA A 275 30.59 5.71 -39.97
CA ALA A 275 29.18 5.94 -40.25
C ALA A 275 28.88 7.42 -40.01
N ALA A 276 28.27 8.06 -41.01
CA ALA A 276 27.81 9.44 -40.87
C ALA A 276 26.79 9.55 -39.72
N ALA A 277 26.76 10.70 -39.05
CA ALA A 277 25.83 10.95 -37.95
C ALA A 277 24.39 10.62 -38.39
N PRO A 278 23.66 9.76 -37.65
CA PRO A 278 22.26 9.52 -37.96
C PRO A 278 21.52 10.85 -37.80
N LYS A 279 20.84 11.29 -38.86
CA LYS A 279 19.80 12.31 -38.70
C LYS A 279 18.85 11.82 -37.62
N ALA A 280 18.57 12.65 -36.63
CA ALA A 280 17.58 12.35 -35.61
C ALA A 280 16.27 12.00 -36.30
N VAL A 281 15.93 10.70 -36.32
CA VAL A 281 14.57 10.28 -36.59
C VAL A 281 13.78 10.87 -35.43
N VAL A 282 12.86 11.78 -35.74
CA VAL A 282 11.89 12.25 -34.74
C VAL A 282 11.09 11.02 -34.35
N SER A 283 11.40 10.44 -33.19
CA SER A 283 10.66 9.31 -32.65
C SER A 283 9.18 9.68 -32.65
N ALA A 284 8.35 8.83 -33.25
CA ALA A 284 6.90 9.02 -33.18
C ALA A 284 6.50 9.15 -31.70
N PRO A 285 5.55 10.03 -31.34
CA PRO A 285 5.13 10.17 -29.95
C PRO A 285 4.73 8.82 -29.38
N THR A 286 5.34 8.43 -28.25
CA THR A 286 4.97 7.17 -27.58
C THR A 286 3.54 7.32 -27.07
N PRO A 287 2.59 6.49 -27.54
CA PRO A 287 1.20 6.58 -27.10
C PRO A 287 1.08 6.27 -25.60
N PRO A 288 0.04 6.77 -24.92
CA PRO A 288 -0.13 6.50 -23.50
C PRO A 288 -0.43 5.03 -23.24
N PRO A 289 -0.15 4.50 -22.03
CA PRO A 289 -0.40 3.10 -21.69
C PRO A 289 -1.84 2.62 -21.93
N TRP A 290 -2.80 3.55 -21.93
CA TRP A 290 -4.23 3.30 -22.15
C TRP A 290 -4.73 3.65 -23.56
N ALA A 291 -3.85 3.96 -24.53
CA ALA A 291 -4.25 4.37 -25.89
C ALA A 291 -5.13 3.36 -26.64
N LEU A 292 -5.09 2.09 -26.24
CA LEU A 292 -5.85 1.01 -26.86
C LEU A 292 -7.29 0.89 -26.32
N VAL A 293 -7.69 1.68 -25.33
CA VAL A 293 -9.00 1.59 -24.67
C VAL A 293 -9.70 2.95 -24.56
N ASP A 294 -11.03 2.95 -24.67
CA ASP A 294 -11.91 4.11 -24.51
C ASP A 294 -13.16 3.66 -23.73
N GLY A 295 -13.53 4.35 -22.66
CA GLY A 295 -14.64 3.89 -21.84
C GLY A 295 -14.69 4.40 -20.42
N THR A 296 -15.46 3.69 -19.59
CA THR A 296 -15.69 4.03 -18.19
C THR A 296 -15.57 2.82 -17.27
N ALA A 297 -15.07 3.04 -16.06
CA ALA A 297 -15.00 2.05 -15.00
C ALA A 297 -15.60 2.60 -13.70
N SER A 298 -16.23 1.75 -12.91
CA SER A 298 -16.71 2.08 -11.57
C SER A 298 -16.25 1.04 -10.55
N VAL A 299 -16.01 1.50 -9.32
CA VAL A 299 -15.64 0.66 -8.18
C VAL A 299 -16.59 0.97 -7.02
N ASN A 300 -17.14 -0.05 -6.36
CA ASN A 300 -18.02 0.08 -5.19
C ASN A 300 -17.72 -1.05 -4.18
N ILE A 301 -16.85 -0.79 -3.21
CA ILE A 301 -16.46 -1.76 -2.17
C ILE A 301 -17.01 -1.31 -0.81
N ASP A 302 -17.85 -2.14 -0.17
CA ASP A 302 -18.48 -1.80 1.11
C ASP A 302 -17.48 -1.87 2.28
N GLU A 303 -16.61 -2.87 2.30
CA GLU A 303 -15.52 -3.04 3.27
C GLU A 303 -14.21 -3.42 2.59
N LEU A 304 -13.17 -2.59 2.71
CA LEU A 304 -11.78 -2.91 2.32
C LEU A 304 -10.90 -2.96 3.58
N ARG A 305 -10.43 -4.16 3.92
CA ARG A 305 -9.50 -4.41 5.02
C ARG A 305 -8.07 -4.33 4.51
N LEU A 306 -7.30 -3.37 5.02
CA LEU A 306 -5.87 -3.26 4.76
C LEU A 306 -5.09 -4.28 5.60
N GLU A 307 -3.94 -4.70 5.07
CA GLU A 307 -3.04 -5.66 5.73
C GLU A 307 -2.46 -5.10 7.04
N SER A 308 -2.26 -3.79 7.12
CA SER A 308 -1.86 -3.07 8.34
C SER A 308 -2.94 -3.07 9.45
N GLY A 309 -4.17 -3.50 9.16
CA GLY A 309 -5.29 -3.59 10.10
C GLY A 309 -6.48 -2.62 9.90
N PRO A 310 -6.34 -1.40 9.32
CA PRO A 310 -7.46 -0.48 9.11
C PRO A 310 -8.57 -1.05 8.22
N LEU A 311 -9.80 -0.59 8.44
CA LEU A 311 -10.98 -0.95 7.67
C LEU A 311 -11.53 0.30 6.97
N ILE A 312 -11.28 0.42 5.67
CA ILE A 312 -11.89 1.44 4.82
C ILE A 312 -13.31 0.95 4.49
N GLN A 313 -14.29 1.85 4.55
CA GLN A 313 -15.70 1.51 4.26
C GLN A 313 -16.26 2.36 3.12
N ALA A 314 -17.24 1.81 2.40
CA ALA A 314 -17.97 2.48 1.32
C ALA A 314 -17.04 3.18 0.29
N LEU A 315 -15.97 2.50 -0.10
CA LEU A 315 -15.02 2.96 -1.13
C LEU A 315 -15.73 2.98 -2.49
N LYS A 316 -15.82 4.16 -3.09
CA LYS A 316 -16.39 4.37 -4.42
C LYS A 316 -15.41 5.10 -5.32
N ALA A 317 -15.32 4.67 -6.57
CA ALA A 317 -14.57 5.39 -7.60
C ALA A 317 -15.35 5.37 -8.92
N GLN A 318 -15.23 6.44 -9.70
CA GLN A 318 -15.64 6.48 -11.10
C GLN A 318 -14.46 6.98 -11.93
N ALA A 319 -14.13 6.23 -12.98
CA ALA A 319 -13.04 6.53 -13.90
C ALA A 319 -13.53 6.58 -15.34
N SER A 320 -12.92 7.44 -16.15
CA SER A 320 -13.13 7.56 -17.59
C SER A 320 -11.78 7.57 -18.30
N VAL A 321 -11.70 6.88 -19.42
CA VAL A 321 -10.47 6.65 -20.19
C VAL A 321 -10.73 6.96 -21.66
N SER A 322 -9.82 7.69 -22.28
CA SER A 322 -9.73 7.91 -23.73
C SER A 322 -8.27 8.19 -24.08
N GLU A 323 -7.89 8.16 -25.36
CA GLU A 323 -6.50 8.38 -25.78
C GLU A 323 -5.89 9.69 -25.20
N SER A 324 -6.67 10.76 -25.10
CA SER A 324 -6.20 12.06 -24.60
C SER A 324 -6.34 12.26 -23.09
N GLN A 325 -7.08 11.40 -22.37
CA GLN A 325 -7.47 11.65 -20.98
C GLN A 325 -7.68 10.35 -20.19
N LEU A 326 -7.02 10.24 -19.04
CA LEU A 326 -7.34 9.29 -17.97
C LEU A 326 -7.80 10.08 -16.75
N ALA A 327 -9.05 9.91 -16.31
CA ALA A 327 -9.59 10.65 -15.16
C ALA A 327 -10.29 9.73 -14.16
N VAL A 328 -10.21 10.09 -12.88
CA VAL A 328 -11.01 9.57 -11.76
C VAL A 328 -11.80 10.76 -11.22
N SER A 329 -13.10 10.81 -11.50
CA SER A 329 -13.94 12.00 -11.29
C SER A 329 -14.58 12.07 -9.91
N ALA A 330 -14.82 10.91 -9.28
CA ALA A 330 -15.50 10.80 -8.00
C ALA A 330 -14.93 9.63 -7.17
N LEU A 331 -13.83 9.87 -6.47
CA LEU A 331 -13.33 8.99 -5.40
C LEU A 331 -13.98 9.39 -4.07
N SER A 332 -14.52 8.43 -3.32
CA SER A 332 -14.93 8.64 -1.93
C SER A 332 -14.73 7.39 -1.07
N ALA A 333 -14.51 7.58 0.24
CA ALA A 333 -14.43 6.49 1.21
C ALA A 333 -14.70 6.99 2.65
N LYS A 334 -15.01 6.08 3.57
CA LYS A 334 -15.07 6.32 5.02
C LYS A 334 -13.85 5.73 5.71
N LEU A 335 -13.28 6.51 6.63
CA LEU A 335 -12.06 6.23 7.39
C LEU A 335 -12.39 6.30 8.88
N GLY A 336 -12.95 5.22 9.42
CA GLY A 336 -13.51 5.22 10.77
C GLY A 336 -14.73 6.15 10.86
N ALA A 337 -14.64 7.18 11.70
CA ALA A 337 -15.67 8.22 11.80
C ALA A 337 -15.57 9.31 10.71
N GLY A 338 -14.39 9.43 10.07
CA GLY A 338 -14.11 10.45 9.06
C GLY A 338 -14.46 10.02 7.63
N GLU A 339 -14.38 10.98 6.72
CA GLU A 339 -14.66 10.78 5.29
C GLU A 339 -13.50 11.30 4.42
N LEU A 340 -13.35 10.69 3.25
CA LEU A 340 -12.36 10.97 2.23
C LEU A 340 -13.07 11.22 0.90
N HIS A 341 -12.66 12.25 0.18
CA HIS A 341 -13.17 12.60 -1.16
C HIS A 341 -12.00 12.98 -2.07
N GLY A 342 -12.04 12.62 -3.35
CA GLY A 342 -10.95 12.97 -4.26
C GLY A 342 -11.27 12.84 -5.74
N ARG A 343 -10.32 13.31 -6.54
CA ARG A 343 -10.31 13.24 -8.01
C ARG A 343 -8.88 13.28 -8.54
N GLY A 344 -8.69 12.74 -9.73
CA GLY A 344 -7.41 12.78 -10.46
C GLY A 344 -7.64 12.83 -11.96
N GLU A 345 -6.69 13.41 -12.70
CA GLU A 345 -6.73 13.52 -14.15
C GLU A 345 -5.29 13.52 -14.70
N VAL A 346 -5.08 12.77 -15.77
CA VAL A 346 -3.90 12.87 -16.64
C VAL A 346 -4.37 13.23 -18.04
N LEU A 347 -3.92 14.39 -18.52
CA LEU A 347 -4.11 14.83 -19.90
C LEU A 347 -2.88 14.50 -20.73
N TYR A 348 -3.09 13.75 -21.81
CA TYR A 348 -2.06 13.43 -22.81
C TYR A 348 -2.15 14.39 -24.00
N THR A 349 -1.03 15.00 -24.37
CA THR A 349 -0.91 15.91 -25.52
C THR A 349 0.43 15.66 -26.24
N PRO A 350 0.48 14.74 -27.23
CA PRO A 350 1.74 14.25 -27.81
C PRO A 350 2.59 15.32 -28.50
N ALA A 351 1.97 16.43 -28.93
CA ALA A 351 2.64 17.54 -29.61
C ALA A 351 3.36 18.52 -28.67
N LYS A 352 3.27 18.36 -27.34
CA LYS A 352 3.90 19.24 -26.35
C LYS A 352 5.18 18.61 -25.77
N PRO A 353 6.19 19.42 -25.39
CA PRO A 353 7.38 18.93 -24.70
C PRO A 353 7.11 18.42 -23.27
N ASN A 354 5.93 18.68 -22.71
CA ASN A 354 5.38 17.92 -21.59
C ASN A 354 4.12 17.22 -22.10
N ALA A 355 4.29 15.99 -22.58
CA ALA A 355 3.23 15.19 -23.18
C ALA A 355 2.17 14.77 -22.16
N TYR A 356 2.53 14.62 -20.88
CA TYR A 356 1.63 14.26 -19.79
C TYR A 356 1.49 15.44 -18.84
N ASN A 357 0.26 15.76 -18.45
CA ASN A 357 -0.06 16.76 -17.44
C ASN A 357 -1.00 16.11 -16.42
N LEU A 358 -0.51 15.92 -15.20
CA LEU A 358 -1.20 15.29 -14.08
C LEU A 358 -1.77 16.37 -13.17
N SER A 359 -3.02 16.21 -12.74
CA SER A 359 -3.60 16.94 -11.62
C SER A 359 -4.38 15.99 -10.71
N ALA A 360 -4.28 16.18 -9.40
CA ALA A 360 -5.04 15.42 -8.42
C ALA A 360 -5.41 16.29 -7.22
N GLY A 361 -6.54 15.97 -6.61
CA GLY A 361 -7.04 16.64 -5.40
C GLY A 361 -7.72 15.64 -4.48
N LEU A 362 -7.39 15.70 -3.21
CA LEU A 362 -7.92 14.82 -2.17
C LEU A 362 -8.24 15.67 -0.94
N ASN A 363 -9.43 15.52 -0.38
CA ASN A 363 -9.86 16.18 0.85
C ASN A 363 -10.33 15.13 1.84
N PHE A 364 -10.06 15.33 3.11
CA PHE A 364 -10.56 14.48 4.19
C PHE A 364 -11.13 15.33 5.32
N THR A 365 -12.10 14.78 6.05
CA THR A 365 -12.80 15.48 7.14
C THR A 365 -13.09 14.54 8.29
N GLY A 366 -12.85 14.98 9.53
CA GLY A 366 -13.12 14.22 10.75
C GLY A 366 -12.31 12.93 10.89
N VAL A 367 -11.16 12.82 10.22
CA VAL A 367 -10.31 11.62 10.27
C VAL A 367 -9.47 11.64 11.54
N ASP A 368 -9.39 10.52 12.23
CA ASP A 368 -8.45 10.31 13.34
C ASP A 368 -7.19 9.61 12.80
N PRO A 369 -5.98 10.20 12.89
CA PRO A 369 -4.73 9.55 12.49
C PRO A 369 -4.50 8.19 13.15
N ALA A 370 -5.07 7.97 14.35
CA ALA A 370 -5.04 6.67 15.02
C ALA A 370 -5.67 5.53 14.19
N PHE A 371 -6.56 5.85 13.23
CA PHE A 371 -7.11 4.91 12.27
C PHE A 371 -6.03 4.16 11.47
N PHE A 372 -4.89 4.79 11.20
CA PHE A 372 -3.79 4.22 10.42
C PHE A 372 -2.71 3.52 11.27
N ALA A 373 -2.79 3.61 12.61
CA ALA A 373 -1.82 2.98 13.49
C ALA A 373 -1.95 1.45 13.43
N SER A 374 -0.84 0.74 13.21
CA SER A 374 -0.84 -0.72 13.18
C SER A 374 -1.01 -1.29 14.59
N LYS A 375 -1.77 -2.38 14.72
CA LYS A 375 -2.12 -2.98 16.02
C LYS A 375 -0.94 -3.53 16.85
N GLY A 376 0.28 -3.48 16.32
CA GLY A 376 1.51 -3.93 16.99
C GLY A 376 2.49 -2.82 17.37
N ALA A 377 2.28 -1.57 16.95
CA ALA A 377 3.28 -0.49 17.05
C ALA A 377 3.16 0.40 18.31
N GLY A 378 2.44 -0.05 19.35
CA GLY A 378 2.16 0.75 20.55
C GLY A 378 0.95 1.67 20.41
N ALA A 379 0.89 2.72 21.23
CA ALA A 379 -0.18 3.72 21.13
C ALA A 379 0.05 4.63 19.91
N ALA A 380 -1.03 5.03 19.23
CA ALA A 380 -0.92 5.97 18.12
C ALA A 380 -0.32 7.31 18.61
N PRO A 381 0.77 7.82 18.02
CA PRO A 381 1.48 9.00 18.51
C PRO A 381 0.69 10.30 18.30
N LEU A 382 -0.34 10.28 17.45
CA LEU A 382 -1.24 11.40 17.20
C LEU A 382 -2.68 10.88 17.10
N GLN A 383 -3.59 11.54 17.82
CA GLN A 383 -5.01 11.20 17.88
C GLN A 383 -5.85 12.49 17.87
N GLY A 384 -7.08 12.47 17.35
CA GLY A 384 -8.00 13.61 17.37
C GLY A 384 -8.93 13.67 16.16
N GLN A 385 -9.56 14.82 15.91
CA GLN A 385 -10.34 15.05 14.68
C GLN A 385 -9.54 15.94 13.72
N PHE A 386 -9.24 15.43 12.52
CA PHE A 386 -8.46 16.14 11.51
C PHE A 386 -9.23 16.29 10.19
N ASP A 387 -9.15 17.51 9.66
CA ASP A 387 -9.60 17.91 8.33
C ASP A 387 -8.36 18.28 7.51
N GLY A 388 -8.40 18.08 6.19
CA GLY A 388 -7.28 18.46 5.35
C GLY A 388 -7.50 18.33 3.85
N SER A 389 -6.58 18.89 3.09
CA SER A 389 -6.56 18.89 1.64
C SER A 389 -5.16 18.67 1.09
N VAL A 390 -5.08 17.86 0.03
CA VAL A 390 -3.91 17.65 -0.81
C VAL A 390 -4.27 18.08 -2.22
N THR A 391 -3.44 18.92 -2.82
CA THR A 391 -3.46 19.16 -4.27
C THR A 391 -2.09 18.83 -4.85
N LEU A 392 -2.09 18.07 -5.94
CA LEU A 392 -0.90 17.65 -6.67
C LEU A 392 -1.04 18.09 -8.13
N SER A 393 0.03 18.64 -8.71
CA SER A 393 0.10 18.97 -10.14
C SER A 393 1.50 18.71 -10.67
N GLY A 394 1.62 18.02 -11.80
CA GLY A 394 2.92 17.72 -12.40
C GLY A 394 2.84 17.58 -13.91
N ALA A 395 3.97 17.71 -14.59
CA ALA A 395 4.03 17.66 -16.05
C ALA A 395 5.34 17.04 -16.51
N GLY A 396 5.31 16.19 -17.54
CA GLY A 396 6.49 15.47 -17.99
C GLY A 396 6.34 14.82 -19.37
N GLN A 397 7.45 14.30 -19.88
CA GLN A 397 7.50 13.54 -21.14
C GLN A 397 6.94 12.11 -21.00
N THR A 398 6.91 11.57 -19.79
CA THR A 398 6.27 10.30 -19.43
C THR A 398 5.34 10.50 -18.25
N LEU A 399 4.46 9.53 -17.99
CA LEU A 399 3.61 9.53 -16.79
C LEU A 399 4.47 9.56 -15.50
N ASP A 400 5.50 8.72 -15.43
CA ASP A 400 6.41 8.65 -14.27
C ASP A 400 7.12 9.98 -14.03
N ALA A 401 7.55 10.67 -15.09
CA ALA A 401 8.15 12.00 -14.98
C ALA A 401 7.11 13.02 -14.46
N ALA A 402 5.87 12.99 -14.96
CA ALA A 402 4.81 13.87 -14.46
C ALA A 402 4.44 13.62 -12.99
N VAL A 403 4.58 12.39 -12.49
CA VAL A 403 4.42 12.06 -11.05
C VAL A 403 5.64 12.52 -10.24
N GLU A 404 6.84 12.21 -10.70
CA GLU A 404 8.11 12.48 -10.00
C GLU A 404 8.45 13.99 -9.95
N ASP A 405 8.12 14.74 -11.01
CA ASP A 405 8.28 16.19 -11.10
C ASP A 405 7.03 16.96 -10.60
N SER A 406 6.13 16.31 -9.85
CA SER A 406 4.92 16.96 -9.33
C SER A 406 5.19 17.89 -8.15
N GLU A 407 4.53 19.05 -8.20
CA GLU A 407 4.36 19.98 -7.10
C GLU A 407 3.18 19.54 -6.23
N VAL A 408 3.29 19.73 -4.92
CA VAL A 408 2.27 19.34 -3.93
C VAL A 408 2.06 20.45 -2.93
N LEU A 409 0.79 20.70 -2.58
CA LEU A 409 0.37 21.46 -1.41
C LEU A 409 -0.47 20.54 -0.52
N LEU A 410 -0.03 20.34 0.71
CA LEU A 410 -0.80 19.70 1.78
C LEU A 410 -1.17 20.75 2.82
N ARG A 411 -2.43 20.71 3.26
CA ARG A 411 -2.92 21.43 4.45
C ARG A 411 -3.65 20.46 5.35
N ILE A 412 -3.33 20.47 6.63
CA ILE A 412 -4.02 19.69 7.66
C ILE A 412 -4.33 20.62 8.83
N THR A 413 -5.57 20.55 9.33
CA THR A 413 -5.98 21.16 10.58
C THR A 413 -6.58 20.11 11.50
N GLY A 414 -6.27 20.17 12.79
CA GLY A 414 -6.75 19.22 13.79
C GLY A 414 -7.25 19.91 15.05
N LYS A 415 -8.05 19.19 15.84
CA LYS A 415 -8.61 19.64 17.12
C LYS A 415 -8.90 18.46 18.06
N GLU A 416 -9.16 18.79 19.33
CA GLU A 416 -9.61 17.85 20.37
C GLU A 416 -8.70 16.61 20.48
N GLY A 417 -7.39 16.82 20.33
CA GLY A 417 -6.44 15.73 20.10
C GLY A 417 -5.35 15.57 21.16
N ILE A 418 -4.57 14.50 21.00
CA ILE A 418 -3.45 14.13 21.87
C ILE A 418 -2.24 13.81 20.99
N LEU A 419 -1.09 14.43 21.31
CA LEU A 419 0.23 14.08 20.78
C LEU A 419 1.02 13.34 21.88
N THR A 420 1.35 12.09 21.61
CA THR A 420 2.16 11.20 22.45
C THR A 420 3.46 10.88 21.69
N ALA A 421 4.29 11.91 21.50
CA ALA A 421 5.53 11.83 20.72
C ALA A 421 6.82 11.86 21.56
N PHE A 422 6.74 12.13 22.86
CA PHE A 422 7.90 12.23 23.75
C PHE A 422 7.89 11.09 24.79
N GLU A 423 8.55 9.98 24.46
CA GLU A 423 8.80 8.88 25.41
C GLU A 423 9.85 9.27 26.47
N LEU A 424 9.47 10.15 27.40
CA LEU A 424 10.26 10.53 28.59
C LEU A 424 10.14 9.50 29.73
N ASP A 425 9.87 8.23 29.40
CA ASP A 425 9.38 7.23 30.36
C ASP A 425 10.43 6.72 31.35
N ASN A 426 11.72 6.95 31.08
CA ASN A 426 12.80 6.53 31.96
C ASN A 426 13.38 7.70 32.76
N ARG A 427 13.11 7.74 34.07
CA ARG A 427 13.82 8.60 35.04
C ARG A 427 15.35 8.41 35.00
N SER A 428 15.83 7.26 34.53
CA SER A 428 17.24 6.98 34.27
C SER A 428 17.81 7.72 33.05
N GLN A 429 17.03 7.96 31.98
CA GLN A 429 17.46 8.75 30.81
C GLN A 429 17.70 10.22 31.16
N LEU A 430 16.89 10.78 32.07
CA LEU A 430 17.09 12.12 32.65
C LEU A 430 18.18 12.16 33.74
N GLY A 431 18.94 11.07 33.94
CA GLY A 431 20.01 10.97 34.94
C GLY A 431 19.54 10.90 36.40
N LEU A 432 18.24 10.79 36.67
CA LEU A 432 17.66 10.81 38.03
C LEU A 432 17.75 9.47 38.78
N GLY A 433 18.27 8.42 38.13
CA GLY A 433 18.32 7.05 38.67
C GLY A 433 19.13 6.87 39.97
N LEU A 434 20.02 7.80 40.31
CA LEU A 434 20.87 7.72 41.51
C LEU A 434 20.28 8.37 42.77
N VAL A 435 19.12 9.03 42.67
CA VAL A 435 18.56 9.82 43.80
C VAL A 435 17.86 8.94 44.85
N GLY A 436 17.56 7.68 44.54
CA GLY A 436 16.81 6.76 45.43
C GLY A 436 17.51 6.33 46.72
N LEU A 437 18.82 6.59 46.88
CA LEU A 437 19.60 6.17 48.05
C LEU A 437 19.98 7.32 49.02
N LEU A 438 19.66 8.57 48.68
CA LEU A 438 19.87 9.75 49.54
C LEU A 438 18.53 10.31 50.01
N GLY A 439 17.83 9.50 50.81
CA GLY A 439 16.55 9.87 51.39
C GLY A 439 16.66 10.97 52.46
N GLN A 440 15.65 11.86 52.47
CA GLN A 440 15.28 12.76 53.57
C GLN A 440 16.23 13.95 53.86
N SER A 441 15.93 15.11 53.22
CA SER A 441 16.07 16.49 53.78
C SER A 441 16.06 17.60 52.72
N LEU A 442 16.09 17.26 51.42
CA LEU A 442 16.24 18.25 50.35
C LEU A 442 14.92 18.51 49.60
N GLU A 443 14.06 19.34 50.21
CA GLU A 443 13.04 20.11 49.49
C GLU A 443 13.74 21.06 48.49
N ARG A 444 14.01 20.57 47.28
CA ARG A 444 14.63 21.35 46.20
C ARG A 444 13.55 21.76 45.20
N PRO A 445 13.11 23.04 45.17
CA PRO A 445 12.02 23.49 44.29
C PRO A 445 12.20 23.11 42.82
N ARG A 446 13.44 23.15 42.31
CA ARG A 446 13.76 22.77 40.93
C ARG A 446 13.62 21.27 40.63
N MET A 447 13.87 20.40 41.60
CA MET A 447 13.68 18.94 41.45
C MET A 447 12.19 18.60 41.41
N THR A 448 11.40 19.24 42.30
CA THR A 448 9.94 19.14 42.28
C THR A 448 9.38 19.68 40.97
N ALA A 449 9.84 20.84 40.48
CA ALA A 449 9.45 21.40 39.19
C ALA A 449 9.70 20.41 38.04
N LEU A 450 10.92 19.86 37.90
CA LEU A 450 11.22 18.86 36.87
C LEU A 450 10.27 17.65 36.94
N SER A 451 10.03 17.11 38.14
CA SER A 451 9.10 15.97 38.34
C SER A 451 7.65 16.28 37.95
N LYS A 452 7.25 17.56 38.01
CA LYS A 452 5.92 18.05 37.63
C LYS A 452 5.83 18.49 36.17
N THR A 453 6.96 18.75 35.52
CA THR A 453 7.06 19.06 34.08
C THR A 453 6.84 17.82 33.21
N ILE A 454 7.45 16.67 33.55
CA ILE A 454 7.43 15.45 32.71
C ILE A 454 6.01 15.03 32.24
N PRO A 455 4.96 15.02 33.09
CA PRO A 455 3.62 14.64 32.65
C PRO A 455 3.03 15.51 31.52
N TYR A 456 3.43 16.78 31.42
CA TYR A 456 2.93 17.69 30.36
C TYR A 456 3.46 17.34 28.97
N PHE A 457 4.52 16.53 28.87
CA PHE A 457 5.12 16.11 27.60
C PHE A 457 4.77 14.66 27.21
N LYS A 458 4.26 13.85 28.14
CA LYS A 458 3.84 12.48 27.85
C LYS A 458 2.58 12.46 26.97
N ASP A 459 1.54 13.17 27.39
CA ASP A 459 0.24 13.25 26.70
C ASP A 459 -0.12 14.72 26.43
N ILE A 460 0.39 15.27 25.33
CA ILE A 460 0.19 16.68 24.98
C ILE A 460 -1.21 16.82 24.36
N ARG A 461 -2.17 17.26 25.16
CA ARG A 461 -3.51 17.64 24.69
C ARG A 461 -3.46 18.95 23.92
N PHE A 462 -4.16 19.02 22.80
CA PHE A 462 -4.27 20.23 21.98
C PHE A 462 -5.69 20.52 21.53
N ASP A 463 -6.02 21.81 21.50
CA ASP A 463 -7.29 22.32 21.01
C ASP A 463 -7.20 22.65 19.51
N HIS A 464 -6.00 23.00 19.03
CA HIS A 464 -5.72 23.32 17.64
C HIS A 464 -4.38 22.74 17.17
N PHE A 465 -4.40 22.13 15.99
CA PHE A 465 -3.24 21.69 15.23
C PHE A 465 -3.34 22.27 13.80
N ALA A 466 -2.21 22.69 13.25
CA ALA A 466 -2.06 23.09 11.86
C ALA A 466 -0.75 22.53 11.28
N LEU A 467 -0.80 22.04 10.04
CA LEU A 467 0.36 21.64 9.26
C LEU A 467 0.17 22.05 7.80
N GLU A 468 1.10 22.85 7.27
CA GLU A 468 1.26 23.08 5.84
C GLU A 468 2.55 22.41 5.35
N LEU A 469 2.48 21.71 4.21
CA LEU A 469 3.67 21.27 3.47
C LEU A 469 3.56 21.71 2.01
N THR A 470 4.67 22.14 1.42
CA THR A 470 4.76 22.38 -0.03
C THR A 470 5.97 21.68 -0.64
N ARG A 471 5.78 20.93 -1.73
CA ARG A 471 6.85 20.46 -2.61
C ARG A 471 6.79 21.29 -3.89
N GLY A 472 7.86 22.03 -4.20
CA GLY A 472 7.96 22.80 -5.44
C GLY A 472 8.71 22.07 -6.55
N ALA A 473 8.87 22.72 -7.71
CA ALA A 473 9.72 22.22 -8.80
C ALA A 473 11.21 21.99 -8.43
N ASP A 474 11.69 22.53 -7.30
CA ASP A 474 13.01 22.21 -6.74
C ASP A 474 13.07 20.83 -6.02
N LYS A 475 11.94 20.11 -5.99
CA LYS A 475 11.70 18.81 -5.33
C LYS A 475 11.92 18.78 -3.82
N ARG A 476 12.25 19.93 -3.23
CA ARG A 476 12.41 20.11 -1.79
C ARG A 476 11.03 20.25 -1.16
N VAL A 477 10.84 19.68 0.03
CA VAL A 477 9.63 19.94 0.80
C VAL A 477 9.91 21.06 1.79
N LEU A 478 9.10 22.09 1.77
CA LEU A 478 9.06 23.14 2.79
C LEU A 478 7.95 22.79 3.79
N ILE A 479 8.18 23.16 5.04
CA ILE A 479 7.23 23.08 6.15
C ILE A 479 7.01 24.53 6.62
N PRO A 480 6.10 25.31 6.00
CA PRO A 480 5.90 26.71 6.37
C PRO A 480 5.32 26.87 7.78
N GLU A 481 4.43 25.95 8.18
CA GLU A 481 3.81 25.91 9.50
C GLU A 481 3.64 24.45 9.94
N LEU A 482 4.14 24.13 11.14
CA LEU A 482 3.73 22.99 11.96
C LEU A 482 3.46 23.54 13.36
N LYS A 483 2.19 23.60 13.74
CA LYS A 483 1.75 24.29 14.94
C LYS A 483 0.78 23.44 15.74
N LEU A 484 0.99 23.39 17.05
CA LEU A 484 0.12 22.71 18.00
C LEU A 484 -0.08 23.63 19.21
N THR A 485 -1.32 23.97 19.48
CA THR A 485 -1.74 24.84 20.59
C THR A 485 -2.66 24.07 21.52
N GLY A 486 -2.24 23.90 22.78
CA GLY A 486 -3.07 23.34 23.85
C GLY A 486 -3.08 24.24 25.09
N GLU A 487 -3.80 23.82 26.13
CA GLU A 487 -4.04 24.62 27.34
C GLU A 487 -2.75 25.16 28.01
N SER A 488 -1.71 24.31 28.09
CA SER A 488 -0.46 24.62 28.80
C SER A 488 0.79 24.67 27.91
N LEU A 489 0.74 24.09 26.71
CA LEU A 489 1.89 23.96 25.80
C LEU A 489 1.54 24.53 24.41
N LEU A 490 2.52 25.22 23.83
CA LEU A 490 2.53 25.62 22.43
C LEU A 490 3.79 25.05 21.78
N LEU A 491 3.63 24.43 20.61
CA LEU A 491 4.69 24.07 19.68
C LEU A 491 4.44 24.81 18.37
N ASP A 492 5.47 25.45 17.85
CA ASP A 492 5.41 26.34 16.69
C ASP A 492 6.71 26.13 15.89
N ALA A 493 6.61 25.54 14.69
CA ALA A 493 7.76 25.04 13.97
C ALA A 493 7.68 25.30 12.47
N SER A 494 8.84 25.49 11.85
CA SER A 494 8.99 25.61 10.40
C SER A 494 10.33 25.04 9.94
N GLY A 495 10.42 24.60 8.69
CA GLY A 495 11.58 23.85 8.24
C GLY A 495 11.52 23.37 6.79
N SER A 496 12.33 22.36 6.47
CA SER A 496 12.36 21.71 5.17
C SER A 496 12.96 20.30 5.21
N VAL A 497 12.63 19.51 4.20
CA VAL A 497 13.25 18.21 3.87
C VAL A 497 13.93 18.34 2.52
N ALA A 498 15.14 17.79 2.39
CA ALA A 498 15.97 17.94 1.18
C ALA A 498 15.30 17.42 -0.11
N ALA A 499 15.73 17.98 -1.24
CA ALA A 499 15.22 17.63 -2.56
C ALA A 499 15.49 16.17 -2.93
N SER A 500 14.44 15.44 -3.33
CA SER A 500 14.50 13.99 -3.55
C SER A 500 13.38 13.46 -4.44
N ARG A 501 13.51 12.19 -4.82
CA ARG A 501 12.42 11.40 -5.42
C ARG A 501 11.38 11.01 -4.38
N TRP A 502 10.15 10.75 -4.81
CA TRP A 502 9.09 10.31 -3.90
C TRP A 502 9.43 9.04 -3.10
N SER A 503 10.18 8.11 -3.69
CA SER A 503 10.63 6.88 -3.04
C SER A 503 11.70 7.09 -1.95
N GLU A 504 12.34 8.27 -1.92
CA GLU A 504 13.52 8.56 -1.09
C GLU A 504 13.22 9.61 0.01
N ILE A 505 12.03 10.21 -0.03
CA ILE A 505 11.64 11.38 0.78
C ILE A 505 11.73 11.13 2.30
N MET A 506 11.44 9.90 2.74
CA MET A 506 11.42 9.53 4.16
C MET A 506 12.81 9.52 4.79
N ASP A 507 13.84 9.26 4.00
CA ASP A 507 15.24 9.13 4.44
C ASP A 507 16.06 10.41 4.23
N GLN A 508 15.47 11.45 3.64
CA GLN A 508 16.18 12.69 3.36
C GLN A 508 16.49 13.51 4.61
N PRO A 509 17.58 14.32 4.57
CA PRO A 509 17.88 15.31 5.59
C PRO A 509 16.69 16.23 5.90
N LEU A 510 16.23 16.14 7.14
CA LEU A 510 15.28 17.02 7.79
C LEU A 510 16.01 18.17 8.47
N ASN A 511 15.46 19.38 8.38
CA ASN A 511 15.87 20.53 9.17
C ASN A 511 14.61 21.29 9.63
N LEU A 512 14.30 21.22 10.92
CA LEU A 512 13.10 21.76 11.54
C LEU A 512 13.48 22.63 12.74
N SER A 513 13.11 23.91 12.71
CA SER A 513 13.31 24.85 13.82
C SER A 513 12.04 24.93 14.65
N LEU A 514 12.10 24.50 15.91
CA LEU A 514 10.97 24.42 16.84
C LEU A 514 11.10 25.51 17.90
N SER A 515 10.07 26.36 18.00
CA SER A 515 9.86 27.25 19.13
C SER A 515 8.79 26.67 20.06
N LEU A 516 9.13 26.57 21.35
CA LEU A 516 8.24 26.03 22.38
C LEU A 516 7.73 27.16 23.28
N GLY A 517 6.48 27.05 23.73
CA GLY A 517 5.82 28.01 24.61
C GLY A 517 5.07 27.31 25.75
N ALA A 518 4.98 27.98 26.89
CA ALA A 518 4.29 27.45 28.07
C ALA A 518 3.33 28.47 28.69
N LYS A 519 2.25 27.94 29.28
CA LYS A 519 1.18 28.69 29.94
C LYS A 519 0.71 27.95 31.20
N GLY A 520 -0.04 28.64 32.06
CA GLY A 520 -0.56 28.06 33.32
C GLY A 520 0.56 27.53 34.23
N ARG A 521 0.31 26.42 34.93
CA ARG A 521 1.26 25.84 35.90
C ARG A 521 2.57 25.35 35.27
N LEU A 522 2.56 24.98 33.98
CA LEU A 522 3.78 24.60 33.27
C LEU A 522 4.77 25.76 33.17
N MET A 523 4.26 26.99 33.04
CA MET A 523 5.09 28.21 33.04
C MET A 523 5.89 28.35 34.34
N ASP A 524 5.28 28.10 35.50
CA ASP A 524 5.94 28.24 36.81
C ASP A 524 7.09 27.24 36.98
N TYR A 525 6.89 26.00 36.53
CA TYR A 525 7.91 24.95 36.56
C TYR A 525 9.08 25.25 35.62
N LEU A 526 8.80 25.69 34.38
CA LEU A 526 9.85 26.03 33.40
C LEU A 526 10.57 27.35 33.73
N GLN A 527 9.89 28.33 34.35
CA GLN A 527 10.52 29.52 34.92
C GLN A 527 11.47 29.14 36.07
N THR A 528 11.07 28.21 36.94
CA THR A 528 11.92 27.68 38.03
C THR A 528 13.19 27.00 37.47
N LEU A 529 13.08 26.37 36.30
CA LEU A 529 14.18 25.76 35.54
C LEU A 529 14.96 26.74 34.65
N HIS A 530 14.59 28.03 34.63
CA HIS A 530 15.23 29.08 33.81
C HIS A 530 15.19 28.80 32.29
N LEU A 531 14.13 28.14 31.82
CA LEU A 531 13.93 27.78 30.40
C LEU A 531 13.07 28.77 29.61
N LEU A 532 12.53 29.82 30.25
CA LEU A 532 11.58 30.74 29.64
C LEU A 532 12.15 32.16 29.45
N GLN A 533 11.62 32.87 28.46
CA GLN A 533 11.87 34.30 28.24
C GLN A 533 11.24 35.18 29.35
N ALA A 534 11.67 36.44 29.46
CA ALA A 534 11.23 37.32 30.54
C ALA A 534 9.75 37.74 30.46
N SER A 535 9.21 37.92 29.26
CA SER A 535 7.82 38.34 28.99
C SER A 535 7.01 37.25 28.30
N ALA A 536 5.70 37.24 28.51
CA ALA A 536 4.78 36.46 27.68
C ALA A 536 4.52 37.19 26.35
N ALA A 537 4.15 36.46 25.31
CA ALA A 537 3.70 37.01 24.03
C ALA A 537 2.18 37.31 24.05
N GLU A 538 1.67 37.93 22.99
CA GLU A 538 0.26 38.32 22.88
C GLU A 538 -0.71 37.12 22.87
N ASP A 539 -0.24 35.94 22.45
CA ASP A 539 -0.96 34.65 22.54
C ASP A 539 -1.14 34.14 24.00
N GLY A 540 -0.52 34.82 24.97
CA GLY A 540 -0.54 34.46 26.39
C GLY A 540 0.37 33.28 26.74
N PHE A 541 1.20 32.80 25.83
CA PHE A 541 2.28 31.86 26.11
C PHE A 541 3.58 32.61 26.37
N ARG A 542 4.38 32.08 27.29
CA ARG A 542 5.77 32.51 27.46
C ARG A 542 6.66 31.55 26.70
N ARG A 543 7.36 32.06 25.68
CA ARG A 543 8.26 31.26 24.82
C ARG A 543 9.50 30.81 25.60
N TRP A 544 10.11 29.72 25.14
CA TRP A 544 11.36 29.21 25.67
C TRP A 544 12.51 30.16 25.30
N ASN A 545 13.58 30.15 26.09
CA ASN A 545 14.73 31.03 25.89
C ASN A 545 15.70 30.55 24.78
N GLN A 546 15.46 29.35 24.23
CA GLN A 546 16.20 28.76 23.12
C GLN A 546 15.20 28.01 22.22
N ASP A 547 15.32 28.20 20.91
CA ASP A 547 14.65 27.35 19.93
C ASP A 547 15.44 26.04 19.75
N VAL A 548 14.74 24.96 19.42
CA VAL A 548 15.30 23.61 19.28
C VAL A 548 15.37 23.24 17.80
N GLN A 549 16.54 22.80 17.34
CA GLN A 549 16.70 22.27 15.98
C GLN A 549 16.52 20.75 15.98
N LEU A 550 15.51 20.26 15.25
CA LEU A 550 15.38 18.85 14.90
C LEU A 550 16.03 18.58 13.55
N THR A 551 16.82 17.51 13.50
CA THR A 551 17.55 17.07 12.29
C THR A 551 17.30 15.58 12.06
N GLY A 552 18.14 14.88 11.27
CA GLY A 552 17.92 13.47 10.92
C GLY A 552 17.09 13.32 9.65
N SER A 553 16.08 12.46 9.65
CA SER A 553 15.13 12.29 8.55
C SER A 553 13.68 12.24 9.04
N LEU A 554 12.70 12.17 8.12
CA LEU A 554 11.29 11.98 8.50
C LEU A 554 11.04 10.59 9.13
N ALA A 555 11.74 9.56 8.66
CA ALA A 555 11.67 8.22 9.23
C ALA A 555 12.39 8.09 10.58
N ASN A 556 13.43 8.89 10.82
CA ASN A 556 14.23 8.87 12.03
C ASN A 556 14.67 10.30 12.45
N PRO A 557 13.78 11.08 13.09
CA PRO A 557 14.10 12.43 13.53
C PRO A 557 15.06 12.40 14.73
N ASN A 558 16.16 13.16 14.64
CA ASN A 558 17.08 13.35 15.75
C ASN A 558 16.50 14.38 16.75
N THR A 559 16.19 13.90 17.95
CA THR A 559 15.68 14.70 19.09
C THR A 559 16.73 15.03 20.16
N ASP A 560 18.01 14.75 19.93
CA ASP A 560 19.10 14.92 20.90
C ASP A 560 19.17 16.35 21.43
N ALA A 561 19.00 17.36 20.57
CA ALA A 561 19.00 18.77 20.96
C ALA A 561 17.90 19.13 21.98
N LEU A 562 16.72 18.52 21.86
CA LEU A 562 15.62 18.69 22.83
C LEU A 562 16.00 18.02 24.16
N MET A 563 16.51 16.80 24.10
CA MET A 563 16.93 16.04 25.27
C MET A 563 18.09 16.70 26.01
N ASP A 564 19.07 17.28 25.31
CA ASP A 564 20.21 17.98 25.89
C ASP A 564 19.78 19.29 26.58
N LEU A 565 18.81 20.02 26.03
CA LEU A 565 18.23 21.20 26.68
C LEU A 565 17.54 20.78 28.00
N LEU A 566 16.68 19.76 27.95
CA LEU A 566 16.00 19.22 29.14
C LEU A 566 16.99 18.66 30.19
N ASN A 567 18.02 17.92 29.75
CA ASN A 567 19.06 17.38 30.60
C ASN A 567 19.95 18.47 31.21
N THR A 568 20.24 19.54 30.47
CA THR A 568 21.02 20.68 30.98
C THR A 568 20.24 21.44 32.05
N ALA A 569 18.93 21.65 31.84
CA ALA A 569 18.04 22.20 32.86
C ALA A 569 17.99 21.31 34.11
N ALA A 570 17.82 19.99 33.94
CA ALA A 570 17.82 19.02 35.04
C ALA A 570 19.16 18.99 35.81
N ARG A 571 20.30 19.01 35.11
CA ARG A 571 21.63 19.09 35.74
C ARG A 571 21.82 20.42 36.49
N SER A 572 21.38 21.55 35.94
CA SER A 572 21.45 22.85 36.63
C SER A 572 20.58 22.91 37.90
N ALA A 573 19.47 22.15 37.92
CA ALA A 573 18.63 21.96 39.10
C ALA A 573 19.29 21.10 40.19
N LEU A 574 20.20 20.20 39.80
CA LEU A 574 20.96 19.34 40.71
C LEU A 574 22.22 20.02 41.27
N THR A 575 22.94 20.79 40.47
CA THR A 575 24.27 21.35 40.83
C THR A 575 24.20 22.71 41.52
N ASN A 576 23.37 23.65 41.06
CA ASN A 576 23.37 25.02 41.58
C ASN A 576 22.64 25.15 42.92
N SER A 577 23.36 24.84 44.00
CA SER A 577 23.00 25.12 45.38
C SER A 577 23.63 26.43 45.86
N GLN A 578 23.01 27.57 45.56
CA GLN A 578 23.49 28.86 46.09
C GLN A 578 22.32 29.68 46.65
N PRO A 579 22.36 30.09 47.95
CA PRO A 579 21.33 30.94 48.53
C PRO A 579 21.28 32.32 47.88
N ALA A 580 20.13 32.98 47.99
CA ALA A 580 20.03 34.40 47.67
C ALA A 580 21.07 35.19 48.50
N ALA A 581 21.98 35.88 47.81
CA ALA A 581 23.00 36.67 48.47
C ALA A 581 22.36 37.81 49.26
N ALA A 582 22.60 37.84 50.57
CA ALA A 582 22.12 38.91 51.43
C ALA A 582 22.73 40.24 51.00
N ALA A 583 21.89 41.27 50.89
CA ALA A 583 22.38 42.64 50.72
C ALA A 583 23.21 43.05 51.94
N GLN A 584 24.42 43.56 51.70
CA GLN A 584 25.17 44.35 52.69
C GLN A 584 25.14 45.83 52.32
N PRO A 585 25.17 46.73 53.32
CA PRO A 585 24.63 48.07 53.17
C PRO A 585 25.62 49.08 52.58
N GLU A 586 25.08 50.09 51.90
CA GLU A 586 25.81 51.28 51.51
C GLU A 586 26.26 52.08 52.74
N SER A 587 27.48 52.63 52.67
CA SER A 587 27.97 53.65 53.61
C SER A 587 28.20 54.97 52.89
N GLY A 588 27.11 55.72 52.66
CA GLY A 588 27.13 57.08 52.11
C GLY A 588 26.40 58.06 53.04
N LYS A 589 27.15 58.95 53.72
CA LYS A 589 26.56 60.03 54.54
C LYS A 589 26.13 61.19 53.66
N SER A 590 24.91 61.70 53.84
CA SER A 590 24.60 63.14 53.80
C SER A 590 23.33 63.46 54.59
N VAL A 591 23.38 64.61 55.26
CA VAL A 591 22.38 65.24 56.15
C VAL A 591 22.01 66.56 55.44
N THR A 592 20.79 67.13 55.32
CA THR A 592 19.56 67.29 56.14
C THR A 592 18.38 67.61 55.16
N ASP A 593 17.08 67.75 55.45
CA ASP A 593 16.22 67.62 56.66
C ASP A 593 14.74 67.32 56.24
N ARG A 594 13.79 67.58 57.14
CA ARG A 594 12.32 67.46 57.09
C ARG A 594 11.60 68.45 56.14
N ALA A 595 10.58 68.04 55.38
CA ALA A 595 9.16 67.72 55.75
C ALA A 595 8.29 69.00 55.96
N PRO A 596 6.94 69.01 55.77
CA PRO A 596 5.93 67.96 56.00
C PRO A 596 5.01 67.67 54.77
N THR A 597 3.94 66.86 54.75
CA THR A 597 3.40 65.64 55.42
C THR A 597 1.91 65.57 54.97
N THR A 598 1.36 64.34 54.83
CA THR A 598 -0.03 63.90 54.53
C THR A 598 -0.25 63.42 53.10
N ALA A 599 -0.87 62.28 52.78
CA ALA A 599 -1.31 61.02 53.43
C ALA A 599 -2.54 60.53 52.62
N ASP A 600 -2.82 59.22 52.67
CA ASP A 600 -4.07 58.54 52.24
C ASP A 600 -4.36 58.44 50.72
N GLU A 601 -4.88 57.34 50.17
CA GLU A 601 -4.86 55.92 50.60
C GLU A 601 -5.30 55.04 49.40
N ALA A 602 -4.84 53.78 49.32
CA ALA A 602 -5.46 52.76 48.45
C ALA A 602 -5.25 51.35 49.02
N VAL A 603 -6.35 50.60 49.19
CA VAL A 603 -6.44 49.42 50.06
C VAL A 603 -5.99 48.12 49.37
N GLN A 604 -5.21 47.29 50.07
CA GLN A 604 -4.97 45.87 49.71
C GLN A 604 -5.93 44.94 50.46
N ALA A 605 -6.47 43.94 49.75
CA ALA A 605 -7.27 42.87 50.35
C ALA A 605 -6.39 41.87 51.14
N PRO A 606 -6.89 41.28 52.25
CA PRO A 606 -6.09 40.42 53.11
C PRO A 606 -5.84 39.04 52.48
N GLN A 607 -4.61 38.53 52.60
CA GLN A 607 -4.29 37.15 52.21
C GLN A 607 -4.89 36.13 53.19
N PRO A 608 -5.40 34.98 52.71
CA PRO A 608 -5.97 33.94 53.56
C PRO A 608 -4.91 33.32 54.47
N SER A 609 -5.35 32.95 55.68
CA SER A 609 -4.51 32.52 56.78
C SER A 609 -3.93 31.11 56.59
N LYS A 610 -2.87 30.78 57.34
CA LYS A 610 -2.27 29.42 57.38
C LYS A 610 -3.22 28.32 57.93
N ALA A 611 -4.43 28.69 58.35
CA ALA A 611 -5.46 27.75 58.77
C ALA A 611 -6.40 27.40 57.61
N GLU A 612 -6.75 28.36 56.75
CA GLU A 612 -7.55 28.13 55.53
C GLU A 612 -6.76 27.30 54.51
N ARG A 613 -5.50 27.65 54.24
CA ARG A 613 -4.64 26.85 53.34
C ARG A 613 -4.52 25.39 53.77
N ARG A 614 -4.52 25.12 55.08
CA ARG A 614 -4.51 23.75 55.63
C ARG A 614 -5.87 23.06 55.61
N ARG A 615 -6.99 23.76 55.42
CA ARG A 615 -8.28 23.13 55.11
C ARG A 615 -8.36 22.76 53.64
N ASP A 616 -7.98 23.67 52.75
CA ASP A 616 -7.97 23.42 51.30
C ASP A 616 -7.04 22.23 50.94
N ASP A 617 -5.86 22.14 51.56
CA ASP A 617 -4.94 21.00 51.40
C ASP A 617 -5.55 19.66 51.91
N ILE A 618 -6.45 19.69 52.90
CA ILE A 618 -7.13 18.50 53.43
C ILE A 618 -8.31 18.11 52.53
N GLU A 619 -9.08 19.06 52.02
CA GLU A 619 -10.18 18.81 51.07
C GLU A 619 -9.64 18.28 49.73
N MET A 620 -8.58 18.89 49.19
CA MET A 620 -7.88 18.41 47.99
C MET A 620 -7.24 17.02 48.19
N GLY A 621 -6.80 16.70 49.41
CA GLY A 621 -6.34 15.36 49.79
C GLY A 621 -7.47 14.31 49.84
N LEU A 622 -8.68 14.71 50.22
CA LEU A 622 -9.85 13.84 50.26
C LEU A 622 -10.44 13.60 48.85
N ASP A 623 -10.45 14.60 47.97
CA ASP A 623 -10.87 14.42 46.57
C ASP A 623 -9.91 13.50 45.79
N LEU A 624 -8.60 13.61 46.05
CA LEU A 624 -7.61 12.68 45.49
C LEU A 624 -7.82 11.24 45.97
N LEU A 625 -8.20 11.03 47.23
CA LEU A 625 -8.53 9.69 47.74
C LEU A 625 -9.85 9.14 47.17
N ASN A 626 -10.87 9.99 46.99
CA ASN A 626 -12.15 9.60 46.38
C ASN A 626 -12.01 9.22 44.89
N SER A 627 -11.10 9.86 44.14
CA SER A 627 -10.81 9.46 42.74
C SER A 627 -10.01 8.17 42.59
N ILE A 628 -9.29 7.73 43.64
CA ILE A 628 -8.53 6.48 43.65
C ILE A 628 -9.38 5.32 44.19
N PHE A 629 -10.36 5.58 45.07
CA PHE A 629 -11.22 4.56 45.69
C PHE A 629 -12.72 4.79 45.45
N GLY A 630 -13.10 4.96 44.18
CA GLY A 630 -14.37 4.42 43.68
C GLY A 630 -15.48 5.41 43.31
N LYS A 631 -15.59 5.65 42.00
CA LYS A 631 -16.79 5.27 41.25
C LYS A 631 -16.44 4.81 39.84
#